data_AF-A0A8C4RQT8-F1
#
_entry.id   AF-A0A8C4RQT8-F1
#
_cell.length_a   1.000
_cell.length_b   1.000
_cell.length_c   1.000
_cell.angle_alpha   90.00
_cell.angle_beta   90.00
_cell.angle_gamma   90.00
#
_symmetry.space_group_name_H-M   'P 1'
#
loop_
_entity.id
_entity.type
_entity.pdbx_description
1 polymer ?
#
loop_
_entity_poly.entity_id
_entity_poly.type
_entity_poly.pdbx_seq_one_letter_code
_entity_poly.pdbx_strand_id
1 'polypeptide(L)'
;MQKSQKEHLYKILVIGDLGVGKTSIIKRSVHQNYSPNYRATIGVDFALKVLNWDADTVVRLQLWDIAGQERFGNMTRVYYREAMGAFIVFDITRPSTFEAVMKWKEDLDSKVTVLCQSSHPHKKSNSSCGSLNLCLFFLLRVCSAFY
;
A
#
# COMPACT_ATOMS: atom_id res chain seq x y z
N MET A 1 -19.86 7.21 31.32
CA MET A 1 -19.31 8.06 30.24
C MET A 1 -18.81 7.14 29.14
N GLN A 2 -19.52 7.04 28.00
CA GLN A 2 -19.05 6.24 26.87
C GLN A 2 -17.82 6.95 26.29
N LYS A 3 -16.64 6.36 26.39
CA LYS A 3 -15.45 6.86 25.70
C LYS A 3 -15.70 6.72 24.18
N SER A 4 -15.58 7.82 23.46
CA SER A 4 -15.62 7.79 22.00
C SER A 4 -14.36 7.07 21.49
N GLN A 5 -14.56 5.95 20.80
CA GLN A 5 -13.49 5.21 20.13
C GLN A 5 -12.82 6.11 19.07
N LYS A 6 -11.49 6.21 19.08
CA LYS A 6 -10.72 6.90 18.04
C LYS A 6 -10.63 5.98 16.83
N GLU A 7 -11.16 6.44 15.70
CA GLU A 7 -11.06 5.73 14.43
C GLU A 7 -9.99 6.36 13.53
N HIS A 8 -9.05 5.54 13.07
CA HIS A 8 -8.07 5.93 12.07
C HIS A 8 -8.31 5.16 10.78
N LEU A 9 -8.30 5.85 9.65
CA LEU A 9 -8.45 5.25 8.32
C LEU A 9 -7.15 5.48 7.54
N TYR A 10 -6.50 4.41 7.11
CA TYR A 10 -5.28 4.50 6.29
C TYR A 10 -5.50 3.83 4.94
N LYS A 11 -5.31 4.60 3.87
CA LYS A 11 -5.27 4.09 2.50
C LYS A 11 -3.87 3.61 2.17
N ILE A 12 -3.73 2.31 1.92
CA ILE A 12 -2.48 1.64 1.61
C ILE A 12 -2.57 1.00 0.22
N LEU A 13 -1.65 1.38 -0.66
CA LEU A 13 -1.56 0.78 -1.99
C LEU A 13 -0.79 -0.54 -1.91
N VAL A 14 -1.15 -1.50 -2.75
CA VAL A 14 -0.37 -2.74 -2.95
C VAL A 14 -0.02 -2.82 -4.43
N ILE A 15 1.26 -2.60 -4.74
CA ILE A 15 1.78 -2.48 -6.10
C ILE A 15 2.93 -3.46 -6.34
N GLY A 16 3.26 -3.71 -7.61
CA GLY A 16 4.23 -4.73 -8.02
C GLY A 16 3.79 -5.49 -9.25
N ASP A 17 4.68 -6.30 -9.82
CA ASP A 17 4.45 -6.98 -11.10
C ASP A 17 3.30 -8.01 -11.06
N LEU A 18 2.90 -8.48 -12.25
CA LEU A 18 1.91 -9.54 -12.36
C LEU A 18 2.41 -10.84 -11.72
N GLY A 19 1.52 -11.53 -11.00
CA GLY A 19 1.81 -12.83 -10.40
C GLY A 19 2.71 -12.80 -9.16
N VAL A 20 3.11 -11.63 -8.64
CA VAL A 20 3.99 -11.55 -7.43
C VAL A 20 3.28 -11.86 -6.10
N GLY A 21 1.97 -12.09 -6.12
CA GLY A 21 1.21 -12.49 -4.93
C GLY A 21 0.50 -11.37 -4.14
N LYS A 22 0.35 -10.17 -4.72
CA LYS A 22 -0.34 -9.02 -4.08
C LYS A 22 -1.71 -9.38 -3.51
N THR A 23 -2.60 -9.90 -4.35
CA THR A 23 -3.94 -10.35 -3.98
C THR A 23 -3.91 -11.43 -2.91
N SER A 24 -2.94 -12.36 -2.97
CA SER A 24 -2.80 -13.45 -2.00
C SER A 24 -2.41 -12.93 -0.62
N ILE A 25 -1.49 -11.97 -0.55
CA ILE A 25 -1.08 -11.30 0.70
C ILE A 25 -2.26 -10.57 1.34
N ILE A 26 -3.04 -9.83 0.53
CA ILE A 26 -4.23 -9.11 1.00
C ILE A 26 -5.27 -10.10 1.53
N LYS A 27 -5.61 -11.12 0.75
CA LYS A 27 -6.59 -12.14 1.17
C LYS A 27 -6.18 -12.85 2.45
N ARG A 28 -4.90 -13.23 2.59
CA ARG A 28 -4.37 -13.85 3.81
C ARG A 28 -4.44 -12.90 5.00
N SER A 29 -4.11 -11.62 4.80
CA SER A 29 -4.13 -10.62 5.88
C SER A 29 -5.56 -10.34 6.37
N VAL A 30 -6.54 -10.30 5.45
CA VAL A 30 -7.94 -9.98 5.76
C VAL A 30 -8.69 -11.19 6.30
N HIS A 31 -8.67 -12.30 5.56
CA HIS A 31 -9.54 -13.45 5.79
C HIS A 31 -8.86 -14.63 6.49
N GLN A 32 -7.54 -14.59 6.75
CA GLN A 32 -6.71 -15.72 7.19
C GLN A 32 -6.73 -16.95 6.26
N ASN A 33 -7.49 -16.89 5.16
CA ASN A 33 -7.63 -17.95 4.17
C ASN A 33 -6.67 -17.77 2.99
N TYR A 34 -6.14 -18.88 2.49
CA TYR A 34 -5.36 -18.94 1.26
C TYR A 34 -6.10 -19.79 0.22
N SER A 35 -6.03 -19.39 -1.04
CA SER A 35 -6.50 -20.20 -2.16
C SER A 35 -5.37 -20.28 -3.20
N PRO A 36 -4.98 -21.50 -3.63
CA PRO A 36 -3.92 -21.68 -4.63
C PRO A 36 -4.35 -21.27 -6.04
N ASN A 37 -5.64 -21.00 -6.25
CA ASN A 37 -6.17 -20.60 -7.56
C ASN A 37 -5.81 -19.14 -7.86
N TYR A 38 -4.71 -18.96 -8.59
CA TYR A 38 -4.32 -17.66 -9.12
C TYR A 38 -5.37 -17.13 -10.10
N ARG A 39 -5.92 -15.95 -9.81
CA ARG A 39 -6.70 -15.15 -10.75
C ARG A 39 -6.02 -13.79 -10.87
N ALA A 40 -5.74 -13.37 -12.09
CA ALA A 40 -5.19 -12.04 -12.34
C ALA A 40 -6.22 -10.97 -11.93
N THR A 41 -5.78 -9.97 -11.18
CA THR A 41 -6.59 -8.78 -10.89
C THR A 41 -6.80 -7.99 -12.19
N ILE A 42 -8.04 -7.60 -12.46
CA ILE A 42 -8.39 -6.72 -13.58
C ILE A 42 -8.62 -5.32 -13.01
N GLY A 43 -7.78 -4.35 -13.39
CA GLY A 43 -7.84 -2.99 -12.84
C GLY A 43 -7.42 -2.93 -11.37
N VAL A 44 -8.37 -2.72 -10.47
CA VAL A 44 -8.15 -2.53 -9.04
C VAL A 44 -9.15 -3.31 -8.21
N ASP A 45 -8.70 -3.92 -7.12
CA ASP A 45 -9.55 -4.54 -6.11
C ASP A 45 -9.34 -3.87 -4.74
N PHE A 46 -10.37 -3.89 -3.90
CA PHE A 46 -10.40 -3.22 -2.61
C PHE A 46 -10.67 -4.20 -1.48
N ALA A 47 -9.84 -4.17 -0.44
CA ALA A 47 -10.07 -4.92 0.78
C ALA A 47 -9.95 -4.03 2.01
N LEU A 48 -10.84 -4.23 2.99
CA LEU A 48 -10.81 -3.53 4.27
C LEU A 48 -10.32 -4.47 5.36
N LYS A 49 -9.24 -4.10 6.04
CA LYS A 49 -8.79 -4.76 7.28
C LYS A 49 -9.08 -3.85 8.46
N VAL A 50 -9.88 -4.34 9.40
CA VAL A 50 -10.11 -3.66 10.69
C VAL A 50 -9.17 -4.27 11.73
N LEU A 51 -8.45 -3.42 12.43
CA LEU A 51 -7.52 -3.75 13.50
C LEU A 51 -7.96 -3.00 14.77
N ASN A 52 -8.20 -3.74 15.85
CA ASN A 52 -8.40 -3.13 17.17
C ASN A 52 -7.02 -2.92 17.76
N TRP A 53 -6.52 -1.69 17.68
CA TRP A 53 -5.16 -1.36 18.11
C TRP A 53 -5.06 -1.30 19.64
N ASP A 54 -6.03 -0.61 20.27
CA ASP A 54 -6.19 -0.50 21.72
C ASP A 54 -7.68 -0.57 22.09
N ALA A 55 -7.97 -0.59 23.39
CA ALA A 55 -9.34 -0.57 23.92
C ALA A 55 -10.18 0.63 23.44
N ASP A 56 -9.53 1.73 23.05
CA ASP A 56 -10.16 2.97 22.60
C ASP A 56 -9.81 3.34 21.15
N THR A 57 -9.08 2.50 20.42
CA THR A 57 -8.54 2.86 19.10
C THR A 57 -8.78 1.75 18.07
N VAL A 58 -9.50 2.09 17.00
CA VAL A 58 -9.75 1.20 15.86
C VAL A 58 -9.04 1.74 14.64
N VAL A 59 -8.21 0.91 14.02
CA VAL A 59 -7.49 1.22 12.78
C VAL A 59 -8.14 0.46 11.63
N ARG A 60 -8.58 1.19 10.61
CA ARG A 60 -9.15 0.66 9.37
C ARG A 60 -8.13 0.84 8.26
N LEU A 61 -7.57 -0.26 7.76
CA LEU A 61 -6.66 -0.27 6.62
C LEU A 61 -7.44 -0.57 5.35
N GLN A 62 -7.44 0.40 4.43
CA GLN A 62 -7.96 0.26 3.08
C GLN A 62 -6.81 -0.22 2.19
N LEU A 63 -6.82 -1.50 1.84
CA LEU A 63 -5.83 -2.14 0.97
C LEU A 63 -6.32 -2.04 -0.48
N TRP A 64 -5.55 -1.36 -1.32
CA TRP A 64 -5.85 -1.20 -2.74
C TRP A 64 -4.94 -2.11 -3.57
N ASP A 65 -5.48 -3.24 -4.02
CA ASP A 65 -4.77 -4.20 -4.90
C ASP A 65 -4.75 -3.66 -6.33
N ILE A 66 -3.62 -3.15 -6.79
CA ILE A 66 -3.49 -2.61 -8.14
C ILE A 66 -2.96 -3.71 -9.06
N ALA A 67 -3.63 -4.00 -10.18
CA ALA A 67 -3.15 -5.00 -11.11
C ALA A 67 -1.76 -4.60 -11.66
N GLY A 68 -0.87 -5.59 -11.81
CA GLY A 68 0.53 -5.32 -12.19
C GLY A 68 0.69 -4.72 -13.60
N GLN A 69 -0.32 -4.88 -14.47
CA GLN A 69 -0.33 -4.28 -15.81
C GLN A 69 -0.75 -2.79 -15.79
N GLU A 70 -1.43 -2.33 -14.73
CA GLU A 70 -1.96 -0.96 -14.63
C GLU A 70 -0.89 0.11 -14.38
N ARG A 71 0.38 -0.29 -14.27
CA ARG A 71 1.51 0.64 -14.16
C ARG A 71 1.56 1.64 -15.32
N PHE A 72 1.20 1.18 -16.51
CA PHE A 72 1.24 1.96 -17.75
C PHE A 72 -0.12 2.59 -18.09
N GLY A 73 -1.13 2.38 -17.23
CA GLY A 73 -2.46 2.90 -17.44
C GLY A 73 -2.56 4.39 -17.10
N ASN A 74 -3.47 5.10 -17.75
CA ASN A 74 -3.77 6.50 -17.42
C ASN A 74 -4.45 6.64 -16.03
N MET A 75 -4.99 5.54 -15.50
CA MET A 75 -5.76 5.51 -14.25
C MET A 75 -4.90 5.46 -12.98
N THR A 76 -3.60 5.18 -13.08
CA THR A 76 -2.72 5.01 -11.90
C THR A 76 -2.73 6.25 -10.99
N ARG A 77 -2.80 7.46 -11.55
CA ARG A 77 -2.89 8.70 -10.77
C ARG A 77 -4.15 8.77 -9.89
N VAL A 78 -5.27 8.26 -10.40
CA VAL A 78 -6.54 8.22 -9.66
C VAL A 78 -6.44 7.23 -8.49
N TYR A 79 -5.84 6.06 -8.73
CA TYR A 79 -5.68 5.05 -7.69
C TYR A 79 -4.75 5.51 -6.56
N TYR A 80 -3.68 6.23 -6.90
CA TYR A 80 -2.66 6.64 -5.93
C TYR A 80 -3.05 7.85 -5.09
N ARG A 81 -4.05 8.61 -5.53
CA ARG A 81 -4.53 9.80 -4.82
C ARG A 81 -4.88 9.48 -3.36
N GLU A 82 -4.41 10.33 -2.44
CA GLU A 82 -4.67 10.23 -0.99
C GLU A 82 -4.16 8.94 -0.34
N ALA A 83 -3.28 8.20 -1.01
CA ALA A 83 -2.57 7.10 -0.37
C ALA A 83 -1.64 7.62 0.74
N MET A 84 -1.70 6.99 1.91
CA MET A 84 -0.84 7.30 3.05
C MET A 84 0.38 6.38 3.12
N GLY A 85 0.36 5.27 2.39
CA GLY A 85 1.47 4.33 2.28
C GLY A 85 1.29 3.37 1.12
N ALA A 86 2.32 2.57 0.86
CA ALA A 86 2.31 1.55 -0.17
C ALA A 86 3.18 0.35 0.20
N PHE A 87 2.73 -0.85 -0.16
CA PHE A 87 3.53 -2.06 -0.21
C PHE A 87 3.96 -2.33 -1.66
N ILE A 88 5.26 -2.44 -1.89
CA ILE A 88 5.80 -2.89 -3.18
C ILE A 88 6.19 -4.35 -3.05
N VAL A 89 5.49 -5.22 -3.78
CA VAL A 89 5.63 -6.67 -3.69
C VAL A 89 6.40 -7.20 -4.89
N PHE A 90 7.34 -8.10 -4.64
CA PHE A 90 8.07 -8.83 -5.66
C PHE A 90 8.12 -10.32 -5.30
N ASP A 91 8.47 -11.13 -6.29
CA ASP A 91 8.60 -12.57 -6.17
C ASP A 91 10.08 -12.96 -6.12
N ILE A 92 10.51 -13.57 -5.01
CA ILE A 92 11.91 -13.96 -4.81
C ILE A 92 12.39 -15.01 -5.83
N THR A 93 11.47 -15.79 -6.40
CA THR A 93 11.78 -16.80 -7.43
C THR A 93 12.00 -16.17 -8.81
N ARG A 94 11.60 -14.90 -8.99
CA ARG A 94 11.71 -14.15 -10.25
C ARG A 94 12.47 -12.83 -10.05
N PRO A 95 13.81 -12.84 -10.23
CA PRO A 95 14.67 -11.66 -10.03
C PRO A 95 14.24 -10.41 -10.81
N SER A 96 13.68 -10.58 -12.01
CA SER A 96 13.14 -9.48 -12.81
C SER A 96 12.08 -8.66 -12.08
N THR A 97 11.29 -9.29 -11.21
CA THR A 97 10.26 -8.59 -10.42
C THR A 97 10.86 -7.77 -9.28
N PHE A 98 12.06 -8.13 -8.80
CA PHE A 98 12.81 -7.34 -7.83
C PHE A 98 13.42 -6.09 -8.49
N GLU A 99 14.00 -6.24 -9.68
CA GLU A 99 14.49 -5.10 -10.47
C GLU A 99 13.36 -4.10 -10.80
N ALA A 100 12.13 -4.60 -10.98
CA ALA A 100 10.95 -3.78 -11.20
C ALA A 100 10.54 -2.96 -9.96
N VAL A 101 10.98 -3.31 -8.73
CA VAL A 101 10.61 -2.59 -7.50
C VAL A 101 11.02 -1.12 -7.55
N MET A 102 12.24 -0.82 -8.02
CA MET A 102 12.74 0.56 -8.16
C MET A 102 11.85 1.38 -9.10
N LYS A 103 11.49 0.74 -10.20
CA LYS A 103 10.59 1.23 -11.23
C LYS A 103 9.18 1.52 -10.69
N TRP A 104 8.66 0.69 -9.77
CA TRP A 104 7.39 0.92 -9.06
C TRP A 104 7.49 2.02 -8.01
N LYS A 105 8.64 2.11 -7.33
CA LYS A 105 8.92 3.16 -6.36
C LYS A 105 8.96 4.54 -7.03
N GLU A 106 9.69 4.69 -8.13
CA GLU A 106 9.75 5.95 -8.88
C GLU A 106 8.35 6.39 -9.36
N ASP A 107 7.56 5.43 -9.83
CA ASP A 107 6.18 5.68 -10.24
C ASP A 107 5.32 6.20 -9.09
N LEU A 108 5.42 5.57 -7.92
CA LEU A 108 4.75 5.98 -6.69
C LEU A 108 5.16 7.37 -6.24
N ASP A 109 6.47 7.62 -6.11
CA ASP A 109 7.03 8.88 -5.63
C ASP A 109 6.68 10.05 -6.58
N SER A 110 6.55 9.78 -7.89
CA SER A 110 6.15 10.79 -8.88
C SER A 110 4.67 11.20 -8.80
N LYS A 111 3.83 10.39 -8.14
CA LYS A 111 2.36 10.53 -8.12
C LYS A 111 1.79 10.81 -6.73
N VAL A 112 2.52 10.45 -5.66
CA VAL A 112 2.08 10.60 -4.27
C VAL A 112 2.93 11.65 -3.57
N THR A 113 2.31 12.79 -3.25
CA THR A 113 2.89 13.78 -2.35
C THR A 113 2.29 13.56 -0.96
N VAL A 114 3.08 13.02 -0.04
CA VAL A 114 2.65 12.97 1.36
C VAL A 114 2.69 14.39 1.91
N LEU A 115 1.54 14.91 2.35
CA LEU A 115 1.51 16.16 3.09
C LEU A 115 2.09 15.86 4.47
N CYS A 116 3.34 16.27 4.69
CA CYS A 116 3.90 16.32 6.03
C CYS A 116 3.08 17.35 6.82
N GLN A 117 2.10 16.90 7.59
CA GLN A 117 1.42 17.74 8.56
C GLN A 117 2.42 18.00 9.70
N SER A 118 3.31 18.96 9.50
CA SER A 118 4.10 19.52 10.59
C SER A 118 3.12 20.15 11.58
N SER A 119 3.07 19.62 12.80
CA SER A 119 2.26 20.08 13.94
C SER A 119 2.70 21.45 14.51
N HIS A 120 3.23 22.34 13.67
CA HIS A 120 3.73 23.66 14.07
C HIS A 120 2.99 24.78 13.30
N PRO A 121 2.07 25.52 13.94
CA PRO A 121 1.23 26.52 13.26
C PRO A 121 1.97 27.79 12.78
N HIS A 122 3.29 27.90 12.96
CA HIS A 122 4.04 29.15 12.71
C HIS A 122 5.17 29.09 11.66
N LYS A 123 5.38 27.97 10.96
CA LYS A 123 6.33 27.93 9.83
C LYS A 123 5.66 27.46 8.54
N LYS A 124 4.98 28.41 7.86
CA LYS A 124 4.77 28.31 6.41
C LYS A 124 6.07 28.74 5.72
N SER A 125 7.07 27.86 5.64
CA SER A 125 8.07 28.00 4.59
C SER A 125 7.61 27.17 3.40
N ASN A 126 7.40 27.84 2.26
CA ASN A 126 7.23 27.21 0.94
C ASN A 126 8.57 26.62 0.46
N SER A 127 9.26 25.88 1.31
CA SER A 127 10.31 24.97 0.90
C SER A 127 9.59 23.69 0.56
N SER A 128 9.56 23.35 -0.74
CA SER A 128 9.29 22.00 -1.22
C SER A 128 10.07 21.05 -0.32
N CYS A 129 9.37 20.40 0.61
CA CYS A 129 9.98 19.42 1.49
C CYS A 129 10.41 18.30 0.57
N GLY A 130 11.70 18.31 0.22
CA GLY A 130 12.28 17.42 -0.77
C GLY A 130 11.86 15.99 -0.48
N SER A 131 11.31 15.36 -1.53
CA SER A 131 11.20 13.92 -1.70
C SER A 131 11.11 13.16 -0.38
N LEU A 132 9.90 13.13 0.20
CA LEU A 132 9.66 12.38 1.43
C LEU A 132 10.16 10.94 1.25
N ASN A 133 11.14 10.59 2.08
CA ASN A 133 11.34 9.22 2.54
C ASN A 133 9.97 8.70 2.95
N LEU A 134 9.37 7.88 2.07
CA LEU A 134 8.13 7.16 2.31
C LEU A 134 8.30 6.41 3.63
N CYS A 135 7.85 7.00 4.73
CA CYS A 135 7.97 6.47 6.07
C CYS A 135 6.90 5.39 6.24
N LEU A 136 7.01 4.33 5.44
CA LEU A 136 6.64 2.94 5.66
C LEU A 136 6.95 2.15 4.37
N PHE A 137 8.24 2.09 3.99
CA PHE A 137 8.74 1.05 3.10
C PHE A 137 8.70 -0.29 3.84
N PHE A 138 7.56 -0.96 3.81
CA PHE A 138 7.54 -2.39 4.10
C PHE A 138 7.82 -3.11 2.79
N LEU A 139 9.10 -3.40 2.55
CA LEU A 139 9.49 -4.42 1.60
C LEU A 139 9.02 -5.76 2.18
N LEU A 140 7.77 -6.13 1.90
CA LEU A 140 7.22 -7.42 2.32
C LEU A 140 7.97 -8.50 1.54
N ARG A 141 8.96 -9.10 2.21
CA ARG A 141 9.65 -10.30 1.73
C ARG A 141 8.63 -11.42 1.65
N VAL A 142 8.13 -11.70 0.44
CA VAL A 142 7.43 -12.95 0.17
C VAL A 142 8.49 -14.04 0.10
N CYS A 143 8.96 -14.48 1.26
CA CYS A 143 9.68 -15.74 1.35
C CYS A 143 8.66 -16.84 1.02
N SER A 144 9.08 -17.85 0.26
CA SER A 144 8.34 -19.06 -0.12
C SER A 144 7.87 -19.93 1.08
N ALA A 145 7.75 -19.35 2.28
CA ALA A 145 7.25 -19.96 3.51
C ALA A 145 5.72 -19.78 3.70
N PHE A 146 4.99 -19.38 2.65
CA PHE A 146 3.53 -19.34 2.60
C PHE A 146 2.97 -20.30 1.53
N TYR A 147 3.61 -21.47 1.36
CA TYR A 147 2.98 -22.67 0.81
C TYR A 147 2.53 -23.58 1.96
#